data_AF-A0A0J6YI17-F1
#
_entry.id   AF-A0A0J6YI17-F1
#
_cell.length_a   1.000
_cell.length_b   1.000
_cell.length_c   1.000
_cell.angle_alpha   90.00
_cell.angle_beta   90.00
_cell.angle_gamma   90.00
#
_symmetry.space_group_name_H-M   'P 1'
#
loop_
_entity.id
_entity.type
_entity.pdbx_description
1 polymer ?
#
loop_
_entity_poly.entity_id
_entity_poly.type
_entity_poly.pdbx_seq_one_letter_code
_entity_poly.pdbx_strand_id
1 'polypeptide(L)'
;MDDHMSPSSRNPLTTYLRQLRQTKTSLPHGELVCVSASPNISTVAALLRLACAVGPYIAVLQVHADIIDDWSPEAVRRLTNVAKRFSFLIWEGGRILNTKRRPTGQHALSSHEIARDVAMARKRYTKGINVAAWAGLASTWVIGSEGQDKGGCQLIPTLRRAARETVSRMTTSVRTEISGGQSPSIDGTDDDDCGDSPCDNEEQDQNTLNTALEDLDISPPLRKSSVISLTRTITQHEEPSRPPLIEVDDDCDCGEINSENESALAVTVTPPPLLSRGILIYLPSNGDTQSKSLHRQAAIISGKTHNDFVVGFVTEEPWTNVRRDQALAESLRRACSDEQDDLDEDDDEEGGDGNGKDEGNLNNMETYAIFSPLENDHVGCSTNVHEPRTSAGESLSSQGQHSSSRHKSGLGTQAQQIRALHQLVAQALSLLSTMSPAAPLSSSDAKQGCSDILYIPVITMNL
;
A
#
# COMPACT_ATOMS: atom_id res chain seq x y z
N MET A 1 -4.22 -14.20 33.27
CA MET A 1 -3.69 -14.99 32.13
C MET A 1 -2.87 -14.02 31.34
N ASP A 2 -1.60 -14.02 31.70
CA ASP A 2 -0.59 -13.05 31.33
C ASP A 2 -0.32 -13.09 29.84
N ASP A 3 -0.50 -11.94 29.18
CA ASP A 3 -0.01 -11.71 27.83
C ASP A 3 1.52 -11.66 27.92
N HIS A 4 2.17 -12.79 27.68
CA HIS A 4 3.60 -12.82 27.40
C HIS A 4 3.89 -11.86 26.25
N MET A 5 4.59 -10.77 26.57
CA MET A 5 5.16 -9.82 25.64
C MET A 5 6.05 -10.58 24.65
N SER A 6 5.50 -10.91 23.49
CA SER A 6 6.23 -11.51 22.36
C SER A 6 7.36 -10.57 21.93
N PRO A 7 8.52 -11.09 21.48
CA PRO A 7 9.61 -10.25 20.98
C PRO A 7 9.09 -9.28 19.92
N SER A 8 9.53 -8.03 20.02
CA SER A 8 9.21 -6.89 19.15
C SER A 8 8.91 -7.32 17.70
N SER A 9 7.62 -7.43 17.37
CA SER A 9 7.14 -7.86 16.05
C SER A 9 7.63 -6.87 14.99
N ARG A 10 8.73 -7.20 14.33
CA ARG A 10 9.38 -6.34 13.35
C ARG A 10 8.44 -6.02 12.18
N ASN A 11 8.38 -4.76 11.77
CA ASN A 11 7.51 -4.36 10.68
C ASN A 11 7.98 -4.99 9.35
N PRO A 12 7.11 -5.75 8.65
CA PRO A 12 7.49 -6.45 7.42
C PRO A 12 7.81 -5.47 6.29
N LEU A 13 7.22 -4.28 6.27
CA LEU A 13 7.46 -3.28 5.22
C LEU A 13 8.82 -2.60 5.40
N THR A 14 9.22 -2.28 6.63
CA THR A 14 10.57 -1.71 6.88
C THR A 14 11.65 -2.76 6.66
N THR A 15 11.37 -4.03 7.01
CA THR A 15 12.24 -5.16 6.66
C THR A 15 12.42 -5.29 5.15
N TYR A 16 11.32 -5.21 4.39
CA TYR A 16 11.37 -5.28 2.94
C TYR A 16 12.13 -4.10 2.32
N LEU A 17 11.95 -2.86 2.83
CA LEU A 17 12.72 -1.70 2.36
C LEU A 17 14.23 -1.86 2.59
N ARG A 18 14.66 -2.40 3.74
CA ARG A 18 16.07 -2.73 3.99
C ARG A 18 16.59 -3.79 3.03
N GLN A 19 15.80 -4.83 2.79
CA GLN A 19 16.14 -5.86 1.83
C GLN A 19 16.32 -5.27 0.43
N LEU A 20 15.37 -4.45 -0.03
CA LEU A 20 15.48 -3.77 -1.33
C LEU A 20 16.76 -2.94 -1.45
N ARG A 21 17.14 -2.20 -0.40
CA ARG A 21 18.38 -1.41 -0.40
C ARG A 21 19.62 -2.27 -0.67
N GLN A 22 19.60 -3.52 -0.22
CA GLN A 22 20.73 -4.45 -0.36
C GLN A 22 20.67 -5.25 -1.67
N THR A 23 19.47 -5.67 -2.10
CA THR A 23 19.32 -6.61 -3.22
C THR A 23 19.01 -5.94 -4.54
N LYS A 24 18.39 -4.76 -4.54
CA LYS A 24 17.95 -4.07 -5.76
C LYS A 24 19.07 -3.15 -6.28
N THR A 25 20.00 -3.75 -7.01
CA THR A 25 21.21 -3.07 -7.56
C THR A 25 20.91 -1.98 -8.58
N SER A 26 19.71 -2.00 -9.18
CA SER A 26 19.24 -0.98 -10.11
C SER A 26 18.81 0.33 -9.46
N LEU A 27 18.76 0.42 -8.11
CA LEU A 27 18.46 1.67 -7.42
C LEU A 27 19.49 2.77 -7.76
N PRO A 28 19.05 4.03 -8.02
CA PRO A 28 19.95 5.14 -8.28
C PRO A 28 20.96 5.33 -7.15
N HIS A 29 22.24 5.09 -7.45
CA HIS A 29 23.35 5.17 -6.50
C HIS A 29 23.16 4.30 -5.24
N GLY A 30 22.39 3.22 -5.34
CA GLY A 30 22.08 2.33 -4.21
C GLY A 30 21.13 2.92 -3.16
N GLU A 31 20.50 4.06 -3.42
CA GLU A 31 19.56 4.68 -2.49
C GLU A 31 18.12 4.28 -2.79
N LEU A 32 17.33 4.07 -1.73
CA LEU A 32 15.89 3.88 -1.85
C LEU A 32 15.27 5.19 -2.35
N VAL A 33 14.41 5.12 -3.36
CA VAL A 33 13.72 6.29 -3.92
C VAL A 33 12.21 6.06 -3.96
N CYS A 34 11.45 7.10 -3.63
CA CYS A 34 10.02 7.16 -3.85
C CYS A 34 9.73 8.06 -5.05
N VAL A 35 9.04 7.55 -6.07
CA VAL A 35 8.51 8.41 -7.15
C VAL A 35 7.06 8.72 -6.84
N SER A 36 6.72 10.00 -6.89
CA SER A 36 5.35 10.48 -6.79
C SER A 36 4.80 10.76 -8.20
N ALA A 37 3.68 10.13 -8.54
CA ALA A 37 3.01 10.40 -9.80
C ALA A 37 2.53 11.85 -9.83
N SER A 38 2.94 12.61 -10.86
CA SER A 38 2.56 14.01 -11.05
C SER A 38 1.05 14.19 -11.02
N PRO A 39 0.54 15.32 -10.48
CA PRO A 39 -0.87 15.69 -10.56
C PRO A 39 -1.44 15.76 -12.00
N ASN A 40 -0.58 15.84 -13.01
CA ASN A 40 -0.97 15.86 -14.42
C ASN A 40 -1.26 14.45 -15.00
N ILE A 41 -0.97 13.38 -14.26
CA ILE A 41 -1.32 12.02 -14.64
C ILE A 41 -2.73 11.75 -14.11
N SER A 42 -3.73 11.81 -14.99
CA SER A 42 -5.14 11.55 -14.63
C SER A 42 -5.69 10.23 -15.19
N THR A 43 -4.88 9.41 -15.86
CA THR A 43 -5.36 8.14 -16.45
C THR A 43 -4.54 6.95 -15.98
N VAL A 44 -5.18 5.78 -15.85
CA VAL A 44 -4.54 4.52 -15.49
C VAL A 44 -3.46 4.13 -16.50
N ALA A 45 -3.69 4.36 -17.80
CA ALA A 45 -2.70 4.08 -18.84
C ALA A 45 -1.40 4.89 -18.65
N ALA A 46 -1.51 6.19 -18.39
CA ALA A 46 -0.34 7.03 -18.12
C ALA A 46 0.37 6.64 -16.82
N LEU A 47 -0.39 6.30 -15.77
CA LEU A 47 0.16 5.81 -14.51
C LEU A 47 0.93 4.50 -14.67
N LEU A 48 0.36 3.52 -15.39
CA LEU A 48 1.01 2.22 -15.64
C LEU A 48 2.27 2.38 -16.47
N ARG A 49 2.26 3.23 -17.51
CA ARG A 49 3.47 3.57 -18.25
C ARG A 49 4.56 4.12 -17.33
N LEU A 50 4.20 5.01 -16.39
CA LEU A 50 5.17 5.59 -15.45
C LEU A 50 5.71 4.49 -14.56
N ALA A 51 4.84 3.67 -13.98
CA ALA A 51 5.20 2.56 -13.12
C ALA A 51 6.13 1.55 -13.81
N CYS A 52 5.88 1.18 -15.07
CA CYS A 52 6.78 0.32 -15.84
C CYS A 52 8.13 1.00 -16.10
N ALA A 53 8.14 2.32 -16.36
CA ALA A 53 9.36 3.06 -16.66
C ALA A 53 10.28 3.23 -15.46
N VAL A 54 9.74 3.62 -14.30
CA VAL A 54 10.54 3.90 -13.09
C VAL A 54 10.66 2.69 -12.17
N GLY A 55 9.79 1.69 -12.31
CA GLY A 55 9.71 0.49 -11.45
C GLY A 55 11.06 -0.15 -11.12
N PRO A 56 11.95 -0.41 -12.10
CA PRO A 56 13.28 -0.97 -11.82
C PRO A 56 14.15 -0.11 -10.91
N TYR A 57 13.90 1.20 -10.82
CA TYR A 57 14.77 2.19 -10.17
C TYR A 57 14.21 2.74 -8.86
N ILE A 58 13.04 2.28 -8.40
CA ILE A 58 12.37 2.82 -7.22
C ILE A 58 12.08 1.76 -6.16
N ALA A 59 11.96 2.19 -4.90
CA ALA A 59 11.49 1.35 -3.80
C ALA A 59 9.98 1.52 -3.56
N VAL A 60 9.45 2.71 -3.81
CA VAL A 60 8.05 3.07 -3.57
C VAL A 60 7.51 3.90 -4.74
N LEU A 61 6.28 3.60 -5.17
CA LEU A 61 5.50 4.46 -6.06
C LEU A 61 4.34 5.07 -5.28
N GLN A 62 4.31 6.40 -5.17
CA GLN A 62 3.20 7.14 -4.60
C GLN A 62 2.18 7.49 -5.69
N VAL A 63 0.94 7.09 -5.47
CA VAL A 63 -0.19 7.24 -6.39
C VAL A 63 -1.26 8.11 -5.72
N HIS A 64 -1.92 8.96 -6.51
CA HIS A 64 -3.06 9.76 -6.06
C HIS A 64 -4.31 9.22 -6.74
N ALA A 65 -4.91 8.16 -6.19
CA ALA A 65 -5.99 7.42 -6.85
C ALA A 65 -7.25 8.27 -7.11
N ASP A 66 -7.45 9.34 -6.35
CA ASP A 66 -8.61 10.21 -6.43
C ASP A 66 -8.61 11.21 -7.59
N ILE A 67 -7.45 11.44 -8.20
CA ILE A 67 -7.31 12.27 -9.41
C ILE A 67 -7.19 11.43 -10.70
N ILE A 68 -7.27 10.10 -10.59
CA ILE A 68 -7.27 9.20 -11.75
C ILE A 68 -8.71 8.95 -12.20
N ASP A 69 -9.05 9.42 -13.39
CA ASP A 69 -10.39 9.46 -13.97
C ASP A 69 -11.01 8.05 -14.10
N ASP A 70 -10.20 7.05 -14.47
CA ASP A 70 -10.58 5.67 -14.74
C ASP A 70 -10.11 4.67 -13.65
N TRP A 71 -9.93 5.15 -12.40
CA TRP A 71 -9.51 4.30 -11.28
C TRP A 71 -10.53 3.20 -10.97
N SER A 72 -10.09 1.95 -10.98
CA SER A 72 -10.95 0.78 -10.84
C SER A 72 -10.23 -0.38 -10.14
N PRO A 73 -10.96 -1.43 -9.69
CA PRO A 73 -10.34 -2.65 -9.19
C PRO A 73 -9.39 -3.32 -10.21
N GLU A 74 -9.69 -3.20 -11.50
CA GLU A 74 -8.81 -3.72 -12.56
C GLU A 74 -7.52 -2.90 -12.69
N ALA A 75 -7.60 -1.58 -12.59
CA ALA A 75 -6.42 -0.71 -12.52
C ALA A 75 -5.50 -1.09 -11.34
N VAL A 76 -6.10 -1.34 -10.18
CA VAL A 76 -5.39 -1.83 -8.98
C VAL A 76 -4.69 -3.15 -9.24
N ARG A 77 -5.36 -4.12 -9.89
CA ARG A 77 -4.78 -5.42 -10.24
C ARG A 77 -3.57 -5.26 -11.15
N ARG A 78 -3.69 -4.48 -12.22
CA ARG A 78 -2.62 -4.19 -13.18
C ARG A 78 -1.42 -3.52 -12.49
N LEU A 79 -1.66 -2.50 -11.67
CA LEU A 79 -0.60 -1.80 -10.94
C LEU A 79 0.11 -2.73 -9.94
N THR A 80 -0.64 -3.61 -9.27
CA THR A 80 -0.08 -4.61 -8.35
C THR A 80 0.82 -5.59 -9.08
N ASN A 81 0.48 -5.99 -10.32
CA ASN A 81 1.35 -6.84 -11.13
C ASN A 81 2.65 -6.14 -11.53
N VAL A 82 2.59 -4.85 -11.88
CA VAL A 82 3.80 -4.04 -12.13
C VAL A 82 4.67 -3.93 -10.87
N ALA A 83 4.06 -3.69 -9.71
CA ALA A 83 4.74 -3.63 -8.42
C ALA A 83 5.44 -4.95 -8.03
N LYS A 84 4.81 -6.09 -8.34
CA LYS A 84 5.41 -7.42 -8.21
C LYS A 84 6.61 -7.59 -9.14
N ARG A 85 6.42 -7.31 -10.44
CA ARG A 85 7.43 -7.50 -11.48
C ARG A 85 8.70 -6.70 -11.18
N PHE A 86 8.55 -5.47 -10.71
CA PHE A 86 9.68 -4.59 -10.44
C PHE A 86 10.00 -4.42 -8.96
N SER A 87 9.41 -5.21 -8.05
CA SER A 87 9.72 -5.20 -6.62
C SER A 87 9.70 -3.80 -5.98
N PHE A 88 8.55 -3.10 -6.04
CA PHE A 88 8.34 -1.84 -5.32
C PHE A 88 7.04 -1.86 -4.50
N LEU A 89 6.96 -1.02 -3.47
CA LEU A 89 5.74 -0.81 -2.67
C LEU A 89 4.85 0.25 -3.31
N ILE A 90 3.54 0.12 -3.12
CA ILE A 90 2.57 1.12 -3.55
C ILE A 90 2.11 1.92 -2.33
N TRP A 91 2.17 3.25 -2.45
CA TRP A 91 1.69 4.21 -1.45
C TRP A 91 0.53 5.03 -2.01
N GLU A 92 -0.61 5.03 -1.33
CA GLU A 92 -1.70 5.98 -1.61
C GLU A 92 -1.38 7.35 -0.98
N GLY A 93 -1.05 8.33 -1.83
CA GLY A 93 -0.71 9.71 -1.50
C GLY A 93 -1.85 10.71 -1.67
N GLY A 94 -2.90 10.36 -2.43
CA GLY A 94 -4.07 11.23 -2.69
C GLY A 94 -4.83 11.64 -1.45
N ARG A 95 -4.81 10.78 -0.42
CA ARG A 95 -5.66 10.93 0.76
C ARG A 95 -4.90 10.72 2.04
N ILE A 96 -5.02 11.72 2.93
CA ILE A 96 -4.72 11.53 4.34
C ILE A 96 -5.99 11.02 5.03
N LEU A 97 -5.87 9.90 5.75
CA LEU A 97 -7.03 9.14 6.22
C LEU A 97 -7.91 9.93 7.20
N ASN A 98 -7.28 10.63 8.14
CA ASN A 98 -7.96 11.51 9.07
C ASN A 98 -7.78 12.99 8.69
N THR A 99 -8.59 13.86 9.28
CA THR A 99 -8.51 15.29 8.98
C THR A 99 -7.36 15.96 9.71
N LYS A 100 -6.72 16.95 9.07
CA LYS A 100 -5.65 17.74 9.69
C LYS A 100 -6.21 18.49 10.90
N ARG A 101 -5.46 18.50 12.01
CA ARG A 101 -5.76 19.35 13.17
C ARG A 101 -5.82 20.81 12.72
N ARG A 102 -6.90 21.51 13.09
CA ARG A 102 -7.06 22.95 12.87
C ARG A 102 -5.89 23.70 13.52
N PRO A 103 -5.41 24.83 12.95
CA PRO A 103 -4.37 25.63 13.57
C PRO A 103 -4.72 25.94 15.03
N THR A 104 -3.73 25.79 15.92
CA THR A 104 -3.83 26.14 17.34
C THR A 104 -4.41 27.55 17.51
N GLY A 105 -5.46 27.67 18.33
CA GLY A 105 -6.22 28.91 18.55
C GLY A 105 -7.74 28.73 18.38
N GLN A 106 -8.17 27.66 17.71
CA GLN A 106 -9.57 27.21 17.75
C GLN A 106 -9.72 26.09 18.79
N HIS A 107 -10.86 26.08 19.50
CA HIS A 107 -11.16 25.18 20.62
C HIS A 107 -10.63 23.75 20.43
N ALA A 108 -10.00 23.21 21.48
CA ALA A 108 -9.59 21.81 21.54
C ALA A 108 -10.75 20.90 21.15
N LEU A 109 -10.49 19.89 20.30
CA LEU A 109 -11.52 18.97 19.85
C LEU A 109 -12.18 18.28 21.04
N SER A 110 -13.50 18.14 20.97
CA SER A 110 -14.27 17.30 21.89
C SER A 110 -13.99 15.82 21.62
N SER A 111 -14.20 14.97 22.62
CA SER A 111 -14.06 13.51 22.45
C SER A 111 -14.96 12.95 21.35
N HIS A 112 -16.14 13.55 21.16
CA HIS A 112 -17.07 13.16 20.08
C HIS A 112 -16.55 13.52 18.68
N GLU A 113 -15.93 14.70 18.51
CA GLU A 113 -15.29 15.07 17.23
C GLU A 113 -14.11 14.13 16.90
N ILE A 114 -13.31 13.79 17.90
CA ILE A 114 -12.20 12.83 17.76
C ILE A 114 -12.72 11.45 17.38
N ALA A 115 -13.71 10.92 18.09
CA ALA A 115 -14.32 9.63 17.77
C ALA A 115 -14.90 9.61 16.35
N ARG A 116 -15.54 10.71 15.92
CA ARG A 116 -16.04 10.87 14.54
C ARG A 116 -14.89 10.85 13.52
N ASP A 117 -13.81 11.58 13.76
CA ASP A 117 -12.66 11.63 12.86
C ASP A 117 -11.99 10.25 12.73
N VAL A 118 -11.80 9.53 13.85
CA VAL A 118 -11.29 8.14 13.84
C VAL A 118 -12.22 7.21 13.05
N ALA A 119 -13.54 7.29 13.25
CA ALA A 119 -14.51 6.49 12.50
C ALA A 119 -14.48 6.81 10.99
N MET A 120 -14.35 8.09 10.63
CA MET A 120 -14.20 8.54 9.25
C MET A 120 -12.88 8.06 8.64
N ALA A 121 -11.78 8.08 9.38
CA ALA A 121 -10.49 7.56 8.94
C ALA A 121 -10.57 6.06 8.62
N ARG A 122 -11.19 5.25 9.50
CA ARG A 122 -11.47 3.84 9.21
C ARG A 122 -12.32 3.67 7.96
N LYS A 123 -13.36 4.49 7.80
CA LYS A 123 -14.27 4.44 6.64
C LYS A 123 -13.52 4.76 5.34
N ARG A 124 -12.70 5.82 5.32
CA ARG A 124 -11.86 6.17 4.15
C ARG A 124 -10.85 5.09 3.82
N TYR A 125 -10.30 4.42 4.84
CA TYR A 125 -9.33 3.36 4.63
C TYR A 125 -9.95 2.08 4.05
N THR A 126 -11.20 1.74 4.41
CA THR A 126 -11.80 0.42 4.15
C THR A 126 -13.01 0.38 3.20
N LYS A 127 -13.62 1.52 2.86
CA LYS A 127 -14.81 1.58 2.00
C LYS A 127 -14.47 2.06 0.58
N GLY A 128 -15.39 1.81 -0.35
CA GLY A 128 -15.21 2.10 -1.78
C GLY A 128 -14.16 1.17 -2.39
N ILE A 129 -13.33 1.70 -3.28
CA ILE A 129 -12.08 1.04 -3.68
C ILE A 129 -11.14 1.12 -2.47
N ASN A 130 -11.25 0.11 -1.61
CA ASN A 130 -10.65 0.04 -0.29
C ASN A 130 -9.12 0.22 -0.37
N VAL A 131 -8.60 1.33 0.17
CA VAL A 131 -7.16 1.62 0.20
C VAL A 131 -6.38 0.52 0.94
N ALA A 132 -6.92 0.04 2.06
CA ALA A 132 -6.36 -1.09 2.80
C ALA A 132 -6.39 -2.41 2.02
N ALA A 133 -7.09 -2.51 0.89
CA ALA A 133 -7.07 -3.72 0.06
C ALA A 133 -5.88 -3.72 -0.90
N TRP A 134 -5.35 -2.57 -1.32
CA TRP A 134 -4.35 -2.53 -2.40
C TRP A 134 -3.07 -1.76 -2.10
N ALA A 135 -3.14 -0.71 -1.28
CA ALA A 135 -1.97 0.10 -0.97
C ALA A 135 -1.19 -0.54 0.19
N GLY A 136 0.12 -0.75 0.00
CA GLY A 136 1.00 -1.18 1.08
C GLY A 136 1.18 -0.10 2.15
N LEU A 137 1.14 1.17 1.73
CA LEU A 137 1.29 2.35 2.57
C LEU A 137 0.13 3.32 2.38
N ALA A 138 -0.30 3.96 3.47
CA ALA A 138 -1.24 5.08 3.48
C ALA A 138 -0.80 6.14 4.50
N SER A 139 -1.29 7.37 4.37
CA SER A 139 -0.86 8.48 5.24
C SER A 139 -1.91 8.90 6.25
N THR A 140 -1.48 9.32 7.44
CA THR A 140 -2.34 9.85 8.51
C THR A 140 -1.67 11.03 9.21
N TRP A 141 -2.48 11.99 9.69
CA TRP A 141 -2.04 12.92 10.73
C TRP A 141 -2.10 12.26 12.10
N VAL A 142 -1.27 12.72 13.03
CA VAL A 142 -1.46 12.43 14.45
C VAL A 142 -2.48 13.39 15.06
N ILE A 143 -3.31 12.85 15.94
CA ILE A 143 -4.16 13.65 16.82
C ILE A 143 -3.27 14.13 17.96
N GLY A 144 -3.08 15.45 18.11
CA GLY A 144 -2.11 16.00 19.06
C GLY A 144 -2.42 15.67 20.54
N SER A 145 -1.46 15.98 21.42
CA SER A 145 -1.48 15.60 22.85
C SER A 145 -2.81 15.91 23.59
N GLU A 146 -3.37 17.10 23.44
CA GLU A 146 -4.68 17.48 24.03
C GLU A 146 -5.86 16.57 23.61
N GLY A 147 -5.74 15.91 22.47
CA GLY A 147 -6.74 14.97 21.96
C GLY A 147 -6.44 13.52 22.32
N GLN A 148 -5.25 13.19 22.81
CA GLN A 148 -4.88 11.81 23.18
C GLN A 148 -5.75 11.31 24.34
N ASP A 149 -5.89 12.10 25.40
CA ASP A 149 -6.75 11.80 26.56
C ASP A 149 -8.24 11.69 26.20
N LYS A 150 -8.63 12.23 25.05
CA LYS A 150 -10.01 12.23 24.54
C LYS A 150 -10.27 11.13 23.51
N GLY A 151 -9.40 10.13 23.44
CA GLY A 151 -9.51 8.98 22.55
C GLY A 151 -8.71 9.09 21.24
N GLY A 152 -7.85 10.10 21.10
CA GLY A 152 -6.97 10.27 19.94
C GLY A 152 -5.97 9.13 19.76
N CYS A 153 -5.57 8.49 20.86
CA CYS A 153 -4.71 7.30 20.86
C CYS A 153 -5.32 6.12 20.10
N GLN A 154 -6.66 6.10 19.91
CA GLN A 154 -7.36 5.02 19.24
C GLN A 154 -7.26 5.05 17.72
N LEU A 155 -6.75 6.13 17.12
CA LEU A 155 -6.66 6.27 15.66
C LEU A 155 -5.82 5.14 15.04
N ILE A 156 -4.57 5.00 15.48
CA ILE A 156 -3.63 4.02 14.90
C ILE A 156 -4.08 2.57 15.18
N PRO A 157 -4.47 2.18 16.42
CA PRO A 157 -5.05 0.87 16.69
C PRO A 157 -6.28 0.55 15.83
N THR A 158 -7.15 1.54 15.59
CA THR A 158 -8.33 1.37 14.75
C THR A 158 -7.96 1.10 13.29
N LEU A 159 -7.01 1.87 12.74
CA LEU A 159 -6.51 1.67 11.37
C LEU A 159 -5.78 0.33 11.22
N ARG A 160 -4.97 -0.05 12.22
CA ARG A 160 -4.29 -1.37 12.27
C ARG A 160 -5.30 -2.51 12.24
N ARG A 161 -6.32 -2.47 13.09
CA ARG A 161 -7.39 -3.48 13.11
C ARG A 161 -8.11 -3.56 11.78
N ALA A 162 -8.44 -2.41 11.18
CA ALA A 162 -9.12 -2.31 9.90
C ALA A 162 -8.29 -2.88 8.74
N ALA A 163 -6.97 -2.68 8.75
CA ALA A 163 -6.04 -3.32 7.82
C ALA A 163 -6.06 -4.85 7.97
N ARG A 164 -5.89 -5.36 9.20
CA ARG A 164 -5.88 -6.81 9.47
C ARG A 164 -7.20 -7.48 9.06
N GLU A 165 -8.33 -6.86 9.36
CA GLU A 165 -9.66 -7.33 8.94
C GLU A 165 -9.79 -7.35 7.41
N THR A 166 -9.29 -6.31 6.72
CA THR A 166 -9.32 -6.25 5.26
C THR A 166 -8.46 -7.35 4.64
N VAL A 167 -7.23 -7.53 5.11
CA VAL A 167 -6.31 -8.57 4.63
C VAL A 167 -6.88 -9.96 4.87
N SER A 168 -7.41 -10.22 6.08
CA SER A 168 -8.07 -11.49 6.40
C SER A 168 -9.22 -11.81 5.44
N ARG A 169 -10.08 -10.83 5.15
CA ARG A 169 -11.16 -10.97 4.16
C ARG A 169 -10.66 -11.26 2.74
N MET A 170 -9.51 -10.72 2.36
CA MET A 170 -8.91 -10.96 1.04
C MET A 170 -8.29 -12.35 0.91
N THR A 171 -7.86 -12.95 2.03
CA THR A 171 -7.23 -14.27 2.08
C THR A 171 -8.18 -15.38 2.55
N THR A 172 -9.47 -15.10 2.71
CA THR A 172 -10.46 -16.11 3.08
C THR A 172 -11.16 -16.60 1.82
N SER A 173 -11.11 -17.90 1.51
CA SER A 173 -11.97 -18.50 0.48
C SER A 173 -13.26 -18.99 1.11
N VAL A 174 -14.39 -18.61 0.51
CA VAL A 174 -15.70 -19.13 0.91
C VAL A 174 -16.03 -20.32 0.01
N ARG A 175 -16.15 -21.51 0.59
CA ARG A 175 -16.64 -22.71 -0.11
C ARG A 175 -18.11 -22.91 0.28
N THR A 176 -19.00 -22.78 -0.69
CA THR A 176 -20.42 -23.10 -0.54
C THR A 176 -20.69 -24.48 -1.14
N GLU A 177 -21.22 -25.39 -0.32
CA GLU A 177 -21.71 -26.68 -0.79
C GLU A 177 -23.24 -26.65 -0.78
N ILE A 178 -23.84 -26.91 -1.94
CA ILE A 178 -25.29 -27.00 -2.10
C ILE A 178 -25.61 -28.48 -2.30
N SER A 179 -26.07 -29.13 -1.23
CA SER A 179 -26.44 -30.54 -1.31
C SER A 179 -27.93 -30.66 -1.65
N GLY A 180 -28.22 -31.27 -2.81
CA GLY A 180 -29.58 -31.65 -3.21
C GLY A 180 -29.89 -33.05 -2.70
N GLY A 181 -31.02 -33.22 -2.01
CA GLY A 181 -31.45 -34.53 -1.50
C GLY A 181 -31.52 -35.57 -2.61
N GLN A 182 -30.86 -36.71 -2.40
CA GLN A 182 -30.88 -37.86 -3.30
C GLN A 182 -32.31 -38.38 -3.49
N SER A 183 -32.67 -38.68 -4.75
CA SER A 183 -33.81 -39.55 -5.06
C SER A 183 -33.57 -40.92 -4.41
N PRO A 184 -34.54 -41.52 -3.70
CA PRO A 184 -34.34 -42.81 -3.07
C PRO A 184 -34.09 -43.86 -4.15
N SER A 185 -32.91 -44.45 -4.10
CA SER A 185 -32.57 -45.71 -4.74
C SER A 185 -33.52 -46.79 -4.20
N ILE A 186 -34.40 -47.29 -5.06
CA ILE A 186 -35.19 -48.50 -4.80
C ILE A 186 -34.25 -49.68 -5.05
N ASP A 187 -34.02 -50.48 -4.01
CA ASP A 187 -33.35 -51.77 -4.09
C ASP A 187 -34.19 -52.82 -3.33
N GLY A 188 -34.36 -54.00 -3.94
CA GLY A 188 -35.07 -55.20 -3.42
C GLY A 188 -36.45 -55.48 -4.05
N THR A 189 -36.56 -56.32 -5.09
CA THR A 189 -36.74 -57.80 -5.12
C THR A 189 -38.20 -58.28 -5.16
N ASP A 190 -38.71 -58.72 -6.32
CA ASP A 190 -38.97 -60.14 -6.70
C ASP A 190 -40.09 -60.29 -7.76
N ASP A 191 -40.04 -61.47 -8.41
CA ASP A 191 -40.49 -61.94 -9.73
C ASP A 191 -41.99 -61.96 -10.12
N ASP A 192 -42.19 -62.40 -11.37
CA ASP A 192 -43.39 -62.86 -12.12
C ASP A 192 -44.10 -61.81 -13.01
N ASP A 193 -44.57 -62.07 -14.24
CA ASP A 193 -44.37 -63.07 -15.30
C ASP A 193 -45.15 -62.52 -16.54
N CYS A 194 -44.62 -62.79 -17.74
CA CYS A 194 -45.24 -62.83 -19.08
C CYS A 194 -46.08 -61.67 -19.70
N GLY A 195 -45.69 -61.29 -20.94
CA GLY A 195 -46.66 -61.17 -22.05
C GLY A 195 -46.72 -59.89 -22.91
N ASP A 196 -45.91 -59.87 -23.99
CA ASP A 196 -46.24 -59.47 -25.37
C ASP A 196 -46.41 -57.98 -25.83
N SER A 197 -45.41 -57.52 -26.60
CA SER A 197 -45.46 -56.84 -27.93
C SER A 197 -46.09 -55.43 -28.16
N PRO A 198 -45.68 -54.73 -29.26
CA PRO A 198 -45.40 -53.29 -29.30
C PRO A 198 -46.30 -52.46 -30.24
N CYS A 199 -46.34 -51.13 -30.04
CA CYS A 199 -46.56 -50.07 -31.05
C CYS A 199 -46.62 -48.70 -30.33
N ASP A 200 -45.70 -47.76 -30.61
CA ASP A 200 -45.73 -46.73 -31.67
C ASP A 200 -46.60 -45.49 -31.34
N ASN A 201 -45.95 -44.33 -31.59
CA ASN A 201 -46.52 -43.03 -31.95
C ASN A 201 -47.25 -42.22 -30.87
N GLU A 202 -47.27 -40.89 -30.86
CA GLU A 202 -46.56 -39.78 -31.50
C GLU A 202 -47.15 -38.52 -30.83
N GLU A 203 -46.51 -37.36 -31.04
CA GLU A 203 -47.11 -36.01 -31.01
C GLU A 203 -47.41 -35.37 -29.63
N GLN A 204 -46.74 -34.24 -29.30
CA GLN A 204 -47.13 -32.86 -29.66
C GLN A 204 -48.51 -32.53 -29.05
N ASP A 205 -48.75 -31.42 -28.35
CA ASP A 205 -48.17 -30.10 -28.48
C ASP A 205 -48.72 -29.23 -27.35
N GLN A 206 -47.85 -28.36 -26.84
CA GLN A 206 -48.06 -26.91 -26.76
C GLN A 206 -49.38 -26.31 -26.24
N ASN A 207 -49.19 -25.29 -25.38
CA ASN A 207 -49.96 -24.04 -25.32
C ASN A 207 -51.40 -24.17 -24.79
N THR A 208 -51.97 -23.24 -24.02
CA THR A 208 -51.62 -21.87 -23.67
C THR A 208 -52.57 -21.47 -22.54
N LEU A 209 -52.10 -20.50 -21.75
CA LEU A 209 -52.88 -19.69 -20.83
C LEU A 209 -54.20 -19.18 -21.46
N ASN A 210 -55.30 -19.17 -20.69
CA ASN A 210 -56.23 -18.04 -20.72
C ASN A 210 -57.09 -17.91 -19.46
N THR A 211 -57.19 -16.65 -19.07
CA THR A 211 -57.91 -15.98 -17.99
C THR A 211 -59.42 -15.87 -18.26
N ALA A 212 -60.28 -16.02 -17.25
CA ALA A 212 -61.34 -15.06 -16.84
C ALA A 212 -62.57 -15.71 -16.16
N LEU A 213 -62.82 -15.24 -14.93
CA LEU A 213 -64.10 -14.79 -14.33
C LEU A 213 -65.31 -15.74 -14.14
N GLU A 214 -65.88 -15.54 -12.93
CA GLU A 214 -67.26 -15.71 -12.45
C GLU A 214 -67.67 -16.98 -11.67
N ASP A 215 -68.09 -16.69 -10.43
CA ASP A 215 -69.00 -17.36 -9.50
C ASP A 215 -69.61 -18.71 -9.92
N LEU A 216 -69.44 -19.71 -9.05
CA LEU A 216 -70.54 -20.40 -8.34
C LEU A 216 -69.97 -21.48 -7.41
N ASP A 217 -70.41 -21.42 -6.15
CA ASP A 217 -70.15 -22.37 -5.08
C ASP A 217 -70.71 -23.76 -5.42
N ILE A 218 -69.87 -24.70 -5.90
CA ILE A 218 -70.15 -26.14 -5.89
C ILE A 218 -68.84 -26.91 -5.67
N SER A 219 -68.65 -27.44 -4.46
CA SER A 219 -67.62 -28.45 -4.17
C SER A 219 -67.87 -29.77 -4.91
N PRO A 220 -66.81 -30.38 -5.47
CA PRO A 220 -66.52 -31.78 -5.19
C PRO A 220 -65.04 -31.96 -4.72
N PRO A 221 -64.69 -33.07 -4.05
CA PRO A 221 -63.47 -33.13 -3.24
C PRO A 221 -62.20 -33.02 -4.09
N LEU A 222 -61.36 -32.03 -3.77
CA LEU A 222 -60.00 -31.95 -4.29
C LEU A 222 -59.23 -33.21 -3.89
N ARG A 223 -58.76 -33.95 -4.90
CA ARG A 223 -57.67 -34.91 -4.71
C ARG A 223 -56.46 -34.13 -4.17
N LYS A 224 -55.87 -34.63 -3.09
CA LYS A 224 -54.68 -34.07 -2.44
C LYS A 224 -53.59 -33.86 -3.49
N SER A 225 -53.29 -32.61 -3.85
CA SER A 225 -52.07 -32.29 -4.57
C SER A 225 -50.91 -32.40 -3.57
N SER A 226 -50.08 -33.42 -3.74
CA SER A 226 -48.87 -33.58 -2.94
C SER A 226 -47.89 -32.47 -3.29
N VAL A 227 -47.76 -31.48 -2.40
CA VAL A 227 -46.65 -30.54 -2.42
C VAL A 227 -45.44 -31.26 -1.83
N ILE A 228 -44.48 -31.62 -2.69
CA ILE A 228 -43.20 -32.18 -2.26
C ILE A 228 -42.29 -30.99 -1.93
N SER A 229 -42.13 -30.69 -0.65
CA SER A 229 -41.14 -29.70 -0.20
C SER A 229 -39.74 -30.29 -0.30
N LEU A 230 -39.02 -29.98 -1.38
CA LEU A 230 -37.59 -30.29 -1.48
C LEU A 230 -36.81 -29.34 -0.56
N THR A 231 -36.42 -29.80 0.63
CA THR A 231 -35.51 -29.06 1.51
C THR A 231 -34.10 -29.10 0.91
N ARG A 232 -33.61 -27.96 0.43
CA ARG A 232 -32.20 -27.79 0.03
C ARG A 232 -31.39 -27.37 1.25
N THR A 233 -30.32 -28.11 1.55
CA THR A 233 -29.37 -27.72 2.60
C THR A 233 -28.23 -26.94 1.97
N ILE A 234 -28.00 -25.72 2.44
CA ILE A 234 -26.86 -24.87 2.06
C ILE A 234 -25.87 -24.90 3.23
N THR A 235 -24.68 -25.46 3.01
CA THR A 235 -23.60 -25.51 4.01
C THR A 235 -22.47 -24.60 3.54
N GLN A 236 -22.11 -23.60 4.35
CA GLN A 236 -21.05 -22.64 4.04
C GLN A 236 -19.85 -22.88 4.97
N HIS A 237 -18.67 -23.08 4.38
CA HIS A 237 -17.41 -23.21 5.10
C HIS A 237 -16.47 -22.06 4.74
N GLU A 238 -15.84 -21.45 5.75
CA GLU A 238 -14.79 -20.44 5.58
C GLU A 238 -13.45 -21.08 5.93
N GLU A 239 -12.54 -21.17 4.96
CA GLU A 239 -11.19 -21.70 5.15
C GLU A 239 -10.16 -20.64 4.75
N PRO A 240 -9.06 -20.44 5.51
CA PRO A 240 -7.95 -19.58 5.11
C PRO A 240 -7.34 -20.12 3.81
N SER A 241 -7.46 -19.35 2.73
CA SER A 241 -6.92 -19.77 1.43
C SER A 241 -5.43 -19.52 1.37
N ARG A 242 -4.72 -20.40 0.64
CA ARG A 242 -3.37 -20.08 0.14
C ARG A 242 -3.49 -18.75 -0.62
N PRO A 243 -2.60 -17.75 -0.38
CA PRO A 243 -2.68 -16.49 -1.09
C PRO A 243 -2.79 -16.78 -2.58
N PRO A 244 -3.72 -16.12 -3.31
CA PRO A 244 -3.87 -16.40 -4.72
C PRO A 244 -2.49 -16.21 -5.36
N LEU A 245 -1.95 -17.30 -5.89
CA LEU A 245 -1.00 -17.21 -6.97
C LEU A 245 -1.81 -16.52 -8.06
N ILE A 246 -1.75 -15.18 -8.08
CA ILE A 246 -2.17 -14.43 -9.24
C ILE A 246 -1.20 -14.93 -10.30
N GLU A 247 -1.68 -15.86 -11.12
CA GLU A 247 -0.98 -16.31 -12.31
C GLU A 247 -0.58 -15.03 -13.05
N VAL A 248 0.71 -14.96 -13.36
CA VAL A 248 1.26 -13.85 -14.11
C VAL A 248 0.73 -14.03 -15.52
N ASP A 249 -0.51 -13.60 -15.75
CA ASP A 249 -0.94 -13.32 -17.11
C ASP A 249 0.02 -12.26 -17.63
N ASP A 250 0.81 -12.64 -18.64
CA ASP A 250 1.85 -11.84 -19.29
C ASP A 250 1.28 -10.61 -20.03
N ASP A 251 0.03 -10.26 -19.76
CA ASP A 251 -0.72 -9.13 -20.32
C ASP A 251 -0.40 -7.81 -19.59
N CYS A 252 0.87 -7.67 -19.16
CA CYS A 252 1.37 -6.42 -18.61
C CYS A 252 1.86 -5.57 -19.79
N ASP A 253 1.12 -4.50 -20.10
CA ASP A 253 1.39 -3.45 -21.11
C ASP A 253 2.74 -2.70 -20.94
N CYS A 254 3.64 -3.22 -20.11
CA CYS A 254 5.05 -2.86 -20.10
C CYS A 254 5.72 -3.54 -21.33
N GLY A 255 5.52 -2.97 -22.52
CA GLY A 255 6.16 -3.46 -23.76
C GLY A 255 7.67 -3.68 -23.60
N GLU A 256 8.25 -4.57 -24.40
CA GLU A 256 9.65 -5.07 -24.36
C GLU A 256 10.69 -4.06 -23.83
N ILE A 257 10.83 -3.97 -22.51
CA ILE A 257 11.90 -3.20 -21.86
C ILE A 257 13.13 -4.14 -21.83
N ASN A 258 13.89 -4.19 -22.94
CA ASN A 258 15.16 -4.91 -23.09
C ASN A 258 15.26 -6.26 -22.33
N SER A 259 14.71 -7.29 -22.95
CA SER A 259 14.67 -8.70 -22.50
C SER A 259 16.04 -9.32 -22.16
N GLU A 260 17.14 -8.74 -22.63
CA GLU A 260 18.49 -9.28 -22.39
C GLU A 260 19.01 -9.02 -20.96
N ASN A 261 18.54 -7.97 -20.27
CA ASN A 261 18.92 -7.70 -18.87
C ASN A 261 17.89 -8.23 -17.84
N GLU A 262 16.69 -8.61 -18.28
CA GLU A 262 15.58 -8.96 -17.40
C GLU A 262 15.76 -10.35 -16.75
N SER A 263 16.28 -11.32 -17.50
CA SER A 263 16.47 -12.69 -17.01
C SER A 263 17.57 -12.83 -15.96
N ALA A 264 18.51 -11.88 -15.87
CA ALA A 264 19.56 -11.86 -14.84
C ALA A 264 19.18 -11.05 -13.59
N LEU A 265 18.28 -10.05 -13.74
CA LEU A 265 17.79 -9.22 -12.63
C LEU A 265 16.61 -9.85 -11.88
N ALA A 266 15.77 -10.63 -12.56
CA ALA A 266 14.56 -11.23 -11.97
C ALA A 266 14.84 -12.34 -10.93
N VAL A 267 16.05 -12.90 -10.90
CA VAL A 267 16.38 -14.05 -10.03
C VAL A 267 16.75 -13.62 -8.60
N THR A 268 17.05 -12.34 -8.33
CA THR A 268 17.67 -11.92 -7.06
C THR A 268 16.82 -11.02 -6.16
N VAL A 269 15.77 -10.36 -6.67
CA VAL A 269 14.97 -9.41 -5.88
C VAL A 269 13.65 -10.05 -5.45
N THR A 270 13.37 -10.04 -4.14
CA THR A 270 12.11 -10.59 -3.61
C THR A 270 10.90 -9.76 -4.05
N PRO A 271 9.73 -10.39 -4.25
CA PRO A 271 8.50 -9.66 -4.51
C PRO A 271 8.06 -8.88 -3.25
N PRO A 272 7.29 -7.78 -3.41
CA PRO A 272 6.82 -7.01 -2.29
C PRO A 272 5.83 -7.82 -1.42
N PRO A 273 5.79 -7.59 -0.10
CA PRO A 273 4.85 -8.26 0.80
C PRO A 273 3.44 -7.69 0.62
N LEU A 274 2.69 -8.20 -0.36
CA LEU A 274 1.41 -7.65 -0.82
C LEU A 274 0.26 -7.70 0.19
N LEU A 275 0.39 -8.48 1.25
CA LEU A 275 -0.59 -8.58 2.33
C LEU A 275 -0.21 -7.74 3.54
N SER A 276 1.00 -7.19 3.56
CA SER A 276 1.44 -6.29 4.62
C SER A 276 0.88 -4.90 4.40
N ARG A 277 0.37 -4.31 5.48
CA ARG A 277 -0.16 -2.94 5.48
C ARG A 277 0.53 -2.15 6.56
N GLY A 278 0.82 -0.90 6.25
CA GLY A 278 1.35 0.04 7.21
C GLY A 278 0.95 1.46 6.87
N ILE A 279 1.25 2.36 7.80
CA ILE A 279 0.95 3.78 7.66
C ILE A 279 2.20 4.63 7.80
N LEU A 280 2.14 5.81 7.18
CA LEU A 280 3.08 6.91 7.35
C LEU A 280 2.39 8.00 8.16
N ILE A 281 3.04 8.45 9.24
CA ILE A 281 2.56 9.57 10.03
C ILE A 281 3.14 10.86 9.46
N TYR A 282 2.30 11.87 9.23
CA TYR A 282 2.81 13.18 8.87
C TYR A 282 3.60 13.79 10.04
N LEU A 283 4.85 14.16 9.77
CA LEU A 283 5.78 14.77 10.69
C LEU A 283 5.91 16.26 10.32
N PRO A 284 5.35 17.18 11.14
CA PRO A 284 5.48 18.62 10.91
C PRO A 284 6.94 19.07 10.93
N SER A 285 7.30 20.02 10.06
CA SER A 285 8.64 20.60 10.02
C SER A 285 9.09 21.12 11.37
N ASN A 286 10.40 21.05 11.64
CA ASN A 286 10.97 21.66 12.81
C ASN A 286 10.77 23.18 12.72
N GLY A 287 9.94 23.74 13.59
CA GLY A 287 9.52 25.13 13.49
C GLY A 287 9.32 25.75 14.85
N ASP A 288 9.45 27.07 14.91
CA ASP A 288 9.60 27.84 16.15
C ASP A 288 8.35 27.89 17.04
N THR A 289 7.20 27.40 16.57
CA THR A 289 5.97 27.42 17.36
C THR A 289 5.85 26.18 18.24
N GLN A 290 5.57 26.40 19.53
CA GLN A 290 5.38 25.33 20.52
C GLN A 290 4.37 24.26 20.05
N SER A 291 3.31 24.66 19.35
CA SER A 291 2.31 23.74 18.79
C SER A 291 2.88 22.77 17.74
N LYS A 292 3.73 23.26 16.82
CA LYS A 292 4.39 22.39 15.82
C LYS A 292 5.34 21.41 16.50
N SER A 293 6.11 21.86 17.48
CA SER A 293 7.01 21.03 18.26
C SER A 293 6.25 19.91 19.01
N LEU A 294 5.15 20.25 19.70
CA LEU A 294 4.32 19.25 20.39
C LEU A 294 3.69 18.23 19.44
N HIS A 295 3.24 18.65 18.24
CA HIS A 295 2.68 17.71 17.26
C HIS A 295 3.78 16.82 16.67
N ARG A 296 4.98 17.36 16.42
CA ARG A 296 6.14 16.60 15.96
C ARG A 296 6.52 15.54 16.99
N GLN A 297 6.58 15.90 18.27
CA GLN A 297 6.86 14.96 19.35
C GLN A 297 5.75 13.89 19.47
N ALA A 298 4.48 14.28 19.42
CA ALA A 298 3.36 13.34 19.45
C ALA A 298 3.39 12.36 18.25
N ALA A 299 3.81 12.82 17.07
CA ALA A 299 4.02 11.97 15.90
C ALA A 299 5.11 10.93 16.14
N ILE A 300 6.27 11.36 16.66
CA ILE A 300 7.39 10.47 16.98
C ILE A 300 6.99 9.43 18.03
N ILE A 301 6.36 9.84 19.13
CA ILE A 301 5.88 8.94 20.19
C ILE A 301 4.89 7.94 19.61
N SER A 302 3.89 8.41 18.85
CA SER A 302 2.88 7.54 18.24
C SER A 302 3.51 6.52 17.27
N GLY A 303 4.56 6.91 16.54
CA GLY A 303 5.29 6.01 15.65
C GLY A 303 6.01 4.91 16.42
N LYS A 304 6.68 5.26 17.52
CA LYS A 304 7.38 4.31 18.39
C LYS A 304 6.43 3.33 19.08
N THR A 305 5.36 3.83 19.67
CA THR A 305 4.33 3.00 20.34
C THR A 305 3.69 1.98 19.39
N HIS A 306 3.76 2.22 18.09
CA HIS A 306 3.08 1.43 17.07
C HIS A 306 4.02 1.00 15.94
N ASN A 307 5.27 0.69 16.27
CA ASN A 307 6.33 0.34 15.30
C ASN A 307 5.99 -0.89 14.42
N ASP A 308 5.09 -1.78 14.86
CA ASP A 308 4.62 -2.96 14.11
C ASP A 308 3.78 -2.60 12.87
N PHE A 309 3.14 -1.42 12.89
CA PHE A 309 2.21 -0.95 11.85
C PHE A 309 2.62 0.39 11.24
N VAL A 310 3.26 1.27 12.02
CA VAL A 310 3.82 2.53 11.53
C VAL A 310 5.15 2.24 10.86
N VAL A 311 5.24 2.52 9.55
CA VAL A 311 6.46 2.30 8.75
C VAL A 311 7.43 3.47 8.90
N GLY A 312 6.89 4.66 9.18
CA GLY A 312 7.67 5.85 9.47
C GLY A 312 6.88 7.12 9.18
N PHE A 313 7.55 8.10 8.59
CA PHE A 313 7.10 9.49 8.59
C PHE A 313 7.13 10.12 7.20
N VAL A 314 6.21 11.05 6.94
CA VAL A 314 6.25 11.94 5.77
C VAL A 314 6.39 13.39 6.26
N THR A 315 7.32 14.15 5.69
CA THR A 315 7.56 15.56 6.04
C THR A 315 7.66 16.41 4.77
N GLU A 316 7.35 17.69 4.90
CA GLU A 316 7.53 18.70 3.84
C GLU A 316 8.95 19.28 3.84
N GLU A 317 9.77 18.94 4.84
CA GLU A 317 11.16 19.38 4.92
C GLU A 317 11.99 18.77 3.78
N PRO A 318 12.89 19.54 3.12
CA PRO A 318 13.72 19.03 2.06
C PRO A 318 14.56 17.83 2.49
N TRP A 319 14.67 16.82 1.63
CA TRP A 319 15.35 15.55 1.95
C TRP A 319 16.78 15.73 2.49
N THR A 320 17.54 16.68 1.92
CA THR A 320 18.91 16.96 2.36
C THR A 320 18.97 17.53 3.78
N ASN A 321 17.95 18.30 4.20
CA ASN A 321 17.86 18.86 5.55
C ASN A 321 17.48 17.79 6.56
N VAL A 322 16.48 16.97 6.24
CA VAL A 322 16.02 15.87 7.10
C VAL A 322 17.13 14.86 7.34
N ARG A 323 17.92 14.52 6.30
CA ARG A 323 19.06 13.60 6.43
C ARG A 323 20.19 14.14 7.32
N ARG A 324 20.24 15.46 7.54
CA ARG A 324 21.19 16.13 8.44
C ARG A 324 20.60 16.45 9.82
N ASP A 325 19.29 16.23 10.03
CA ASP A 325 18.62 16.54 11.29
C ASP A 325 19.00 15.51 12.37
N GLN A 326 20.09 15.81 13.07
CA GLN A 326 20.59 14.98 14.16
C GLN A 326 19.61 14.90 15.34
N ALA A 327 18.86 15.97 15.61
CA ALA A 327 17.87 16.00 16.68
C ALA A 327 16.70 15.05 16.40
N LEU A 328 16.24 14.97 15.14
CA LEU A 328 15.27 13.97 14.72
C LEU A 328 15.82 12.55 14.84
N ALA A 329 17.06 12.32 14.40
CA ALA A 329 17.70 11.02 14.50
C ALA A 329 17.82 10.55 15.96
N GLU A 330 18.25 11.43 16.87
CA GLU A 330 18.31 11.16 18.30
C GLU A 330 16.91 10.96 18.91
N SER A 331 15.93 11.76 18.50
CA SER A 331 14.54 11.62 18.96
C SER A 331 13.94 10.28 18.55
N LEU A 332 14.31 9.72 17.40
CA LEU A 332 13.87 8.39 16.97
C LEU A 332 14.67 7.25 17.63
N ARG A 333 15.95 7.48 17.94
CA ARG A 333 16.84 6.49 18.60
C ARG A 333 16.63 6.35 20.10
N ARG A 334 16.25 7.43 20.80
CA ARG A 334 16.03 7.42 22.26
C ARG A 334 14.87 6.48 22.57
N ALA A 335 15.14 5.19 22.75
CA ALA A 335 14.18 4.25 23.30
C ALA A 335 13.71 4.80 24.65
N CYS A 336 12.44 4.56 25.00
CA CYS A 336 11.95 4.89 26.33
C CYS A 336 12.71 4.05 27.35
N SER A 337 13.83 4.58 27.86
CA SER A 337 14.53 4.08 29.04
C SER A 337 14.00 4.70 30.34
N ASP A 338 12.98 5.56 30.27
CA ASP A 338 12.57 6.39 31.42
C ASP A 338 11.43 5.79 32.26
N GLU A 339 11.11 4.51 32.13
CA GLU A 339 10.19 3.84 33.08
C GLU A 339 10.79 2.55 33.63
N GLN A 340 11.88 2.64 34.39
CA GLN A 340 12.18 1.74 35.52
C GLN A 340 13.36 2.26 36.39
N ASP A 341 13.30 3.51 36.87
CA ASP A 341 14.13 3.94 38.01
C ASP A 341 13.23 4.09 39.24
N ASP A 342 12.69 2.96 39.69
CA ASP A 342 12.16 2.81 41.05
C ASP A 342 12.60 1.44 41.56
N LEU A 343 13.44 1.49 42.61
CA LEU A 343 13.84 0.41 43.53
C LEU A 343 14.95 -0.54 43.04
N ASP A 344 16.17 -0.32 43.51
CA ASP A 344 16.79 -1.14 44.58
C ASP A 344 18.17 -0.54 44.94
N GLU A 345 18.21 0.28 46.00
CA GLU A 345 19.42 0.41 46.82
C GLU A 345 19.46 -0.86 47.69
N ASP A 346 20.33 -1.81 47.37
CA ASP A 346 21.01 -2.65 48.36
C ASP A 346 22.26 -3.29 47.72
N ASP A 347 23.36 -3.20 48.48
CA ASP A 347 24.71 -3.68 48.20
C ASP A 347 24.77 -5.20 47.94
N ASP A 348 25.67 -5.64 47.04
CA ASP A 348 26.87 -6.43 47.40
C ASP A 348 27.55 -7.07 46.15
N GLU A 349 28.88 -7.17 46.24
CA GLU A 349 29.84 -7.66 45.25
C GLU A 349 29.62 -9.11 44.77
N GLU A 350 29.89 -9.41 43.49
CA GLU A 350 30.78 -10.52 43.12
C GLU A 350 31.21 -10.47 41.64
N GLY A 351 32.49 -10.76 41.39
CA GLY A 351 33.14 -10.68 40.08
C GLY A 351 32.78 -11.83 39.13
N GLY A 352 32.81 -11.52 37.83
CA GLY A 352 32.67 -12.51 36.76
C GLY A 352 33.31 -12.03 35.47
N ASP A 353 34.50 -12.57 35.19
CA ASP A 353 35.20 -12.47 33.90
C ASP A 353 34.38 -13.16 32.80
N GLY A 354 34.14 -12.46 31.68
CA GLY A 354 33.18 -12.88 30.66
C GLY A 354 33.39 -12.15 29.34
N ASN A 355 34.50 -12.48 28.67
CA ASN A 355 34.80 -12.10 27.29
C ASN A 355 33.78 -12.70 26.31
N GLY A 356 32.63 -12.03 26.15
CA GLY A 356 31.59 -12.35 25.16
C GLY A 356 31.71 -11.44 23.93
N LYS A 357 32.10 -12.02 22.80
CA LYS A 357 32.10 -11.34 21.48
C LYS A 357 30.67 -10.96 21.11
N ASP A 358 30.44 -9.65 21.00
CA ASP A 358 29.18 -8.97 20.73
C ASP A 358 28.76 -9.07 19.23
N GLU A 359 28.73 -10.28 18.65
CA GLU A 359 28.28 -10.51 17.26
C GLU A 359 26.76 -10.80 17.15
N GLY A 360 25.96 -10.32 18.11
CA GLY A 360 24.58 -10.80 18.31
C GLY A 360 23.43 -9.80 18.21
N ASN A 361 23.63 -8.50 17.91
CA ASN A 361 22.55 -7.51 18.13
C ASN A 361 22.11 -6.64 16.93
N LEU A 362 22.56 -6.95 15.70
CA LEU A 362 22.07 -6.28 14.48
C LEU A 362 20.60 -6.60 14.14
N ASN A 363 20.02 -7.63 14.77
CA ASN A 363 18.72 -8.18 14.38
C ASN A 363 17.52 -7.54 15.08
N ASN A 364 17.71 -6.82 16.18
CA ASN A 364 16.61 -6.23 17.00
C ASN A 364 16.45 -4.71 16.84
N MET A 365 17.02 -4.15 15.77
CA MET A 365 17.03 -2.71 15.49
C MET A 365 15.68 -2.24 14.94
N GLU A 366 15.01 -1.32 15.65
CA GLU A 366 13.83 -0.63 15.13
C GLU A 366 14.22 0.12 13.85
N THR A 367 13.37 0.07 12.81
CA THR A 367 13.66 0.73 11.53
C THR A 367 12.51 1.66 11.18
N TYR A 368 12.81 2.91 10.85
CA TYR A 368 11.82 3.89 10.39
C TYR A 368 12.19 4.43 9.01
N ALA A 369 11.22 4.60 8.13
CA ALA A 369 11.40 5.26 6.85
C ALA A 369 10.91 6.72 6.90
N ILE A 370 11.74 7.66 6.46
CA ILE A 370 11.37 9.08 6.38
C ILE A 370 11.28 9.48 4.92
N PHE A 371 10.07 9.85 4.49
CA PHE A 371 9.75 10.32 3.15
C PHE A 371 9.77 11.85 3.15
N SER A 372 10.62 12.44 2.35
CA SER A 372 10.79 13.89 2.25
C SER A 372 10.97 14.32 0.80
N PRO A 373 10.40 15.47 0.39
CA PRO A 373 10.53 15.96 -0.97
C PRO A 373 12.01 16.23 -1.29
N LEU A 374 12.43 15.78 -2.46
CA LEU A 374 13.67 16.24 -3.05
C LEU A 374 13.32 17.37 -4.03
N GLU A 375 13.70 18.60 -3.66
CA GLU A 375 13.37 19.80 -4.43
C GLU A 375 13.97 19.71 -5.85
N ASN A 376 13.12 20.03 -6.82
CA ASN A 376 13.36 19.83 -8.26
C ASN A 376 13.83 21.12 -8.95
N ASP A 377 14.50 22.05 -8.26
CA ASP A 377 14.77 23.39 -8.79
C ASP A 377 15.53 23.43 -10.13
N HIS A 378 16.01 22.29 -10.65
CA HIS A 378 16.60 22.16 -11.99
C HIS A 378 16.04 21.06 -12.91
N VAL A 379 14.88 20.46 -12.62
CA VAL A 379 14.27 19.44 -13.51
C VAL A 379 12.90 19.90 -14.01
N GLY A 380 12.92 20.61 -15.14
CA GLY A 380 11.79 20.62 -16.08
C GLY A 380 10.77 21.77 -15.96
N CYS A 381 11.21 23.00 -15.71
CA CYS A 381 10.43 24.16 -16.16
C CYS A 381 10.66 24.31 -17.68
N SER A 382 9.63 23.97 -18.46
CA SER A 382 9.40 24.38 -19.85
C SER A 382 10.63 24.83 -20.66
N THR A 383 11.27 23.92 -21.39
CA THR A 383 11.98 24.31 -22.61
C THR A 383 10.97 24.68 -23.69
N ASN A 384 10.23 25.78 -23.48
CA ASN A 384 9.82 26.59 -24.61
C ASN A 384 11.10 27.24 -25.11
N VAL A 385 11.69 26.64 -26.14
CA VAL A 385 12.67 27.34 -26.96
C VAL A 385 11.92 28.52 -27.57
N HIS A 386 11.99 29.66 -26.91
CA HIS A 386 11.73 30.94 -27.53
C HIS A 386 12.86 31.14 -28.54
N GLU A 387 12.62 30.72 -29.78
CA GLU A 387 13.42 31.18 -30.89
C GLU A 387 13.35 32.72 -30.95
N PRO A 388 14.47 33.40 -31.23
CA PRO A 388 14.49 34.85 -31.26
C PRO A 388 13.60 35.35 -32.39
N ARG A 389 12.66 36.23 -32.05
CA ARG A 389 11.85 36.96 -33.03
C ARG A 389 12.77 37.82 -33.90
N THR A 390 13.05 37.37 -35.12
CA THR A 390 13.42 38.23 -36.23
C THR A 390 12.23 38.38 -37.16
N SER A 391 11.70 39.59 -37.20
CA SER A 391 10.62 40.05 -38.06
C SER A 391 11.04 40.07 -39.54
N ALA A 392 10.25 39.44 -40.42
CA ALA A 392 9.75 40.01 -41.68
C ALA A 392 9.11 38.92 -42.59
N GLY A 393 7.91 39.21 -43.09
CA GLY A 393 7.55 38.99 -44.49
C GLY A 393 7.01 37.63 -44.97
N GLU A 394 5.70 37.60 -45.20
CA GLU A 394 5.02 37.08 -46.41
C GLU A 394 4.89 35.55 -46.70
N SER A 395 3.64 35.10 -46.57
CA SER A 395 2.75 34.42 -47.55
C SER A 395 3.16 33.17 -48.37
N LEU A 396 2.22 32.20 -48.37
CA LEU A 396 1.76 31.26 -49.42
C LEU A 396 2.21 29.77 -49.40
N SER A 397 1.20 28.92 -49.12
CA SER A 397 0.82 27.61 -49.74
C SER A 397 1.87 26.60 -50.24
N SER A 398 1.79 25.35 -49.77
CA SER A 398 1.26 24.18 -50.54
C SER A 398 1.71 22.81 -49.99
N GLN A 399 0.79 21.85 -50.14
CA GLN A 399 0.93 20.38 -50.33
C GLN A 399 1.74 19.52 -49.35
N GLY A 400 1.07 18.44 -48.91
CA GLY A 400 1.55 17.51 -47.91
C GLY A 400 2.48 16.42 -48.42
N GLN A 401 3.08 15.73 -47.46
CA GLN A 401 3.51 14.35 -47.55
C GLN A 401 3.37 13.71 -46.16
N HIS A 402 2.52 12.69 -46.08
CA HIS A 402 2.49 11.75 -44.98
C HIS A 402 3.83 11.01 -44.92
N SER A 403 4.53 11.07 -43.78
CA SER A 403 5.53 10.05 -43.43
C SER A 403 5.39 9.68 -41.96
N SER A 404 5.26 8.37 -41.74
CA SER A 404 5.04 7.70 -40.48
C SER A 404 6.28 7.76 -39.58
N SER A 405 6.20 8.45 -38.44
CA SER A 405 7.23 8.38 -37.39
C SER A 405 6.66 8.44 -35.97
N ARG A 406 5.55 7.74 -35.70
CA ARG A 406 4.86 7.81 -34.39
C ARG A 406 5.42 6.92 -33.27
N HIS A 407 6.43 6.09 -33.53
CA HIS A 407 6.93 5.11 -32.54
C HIS A 407 8.32 5.41 -31.94
N LYS A 408 9.03 6.46 -32.37
CA LYS A 408 10.39 6.77 -31.85
C LYS A 408 10.44 7.85 -30.76
N SER A 409 9.36 8.59 -30.51
CA SER A 409 9.34 9.68 -29.54
C SER A 409 9.16 9.23 -28.08
N GLY A 410 8.44 8.13 -27.82
CA GLY A 410 8.11 7.66 -26.46
C GLY A 410 9.28 7.02 -25.69
N LEU A 411 10.19 6.32 -26.39
CA LEU A 411 11.38 5.73 -25.76
C LEU A 411 12.40 6.81 -25.35
N GLY A 412 12.46 7.91 -26.12
CA GLY A 412 13.34 9.04 -25.84
C GLY A 412 12.96 9.78 -24.54
N THR A 413 11.66 9.99 -24.30
CA THR A 413 11.17 10.67 -23.10
C THR A 413 11.36 9.81 -21.84
N GLN A 414 11.14 8.50 -21.95
CA GLN A 414 11.37 7.55 -20.85
C GLN A 414 12.84 7.50 -20.42
N ALA A 415 13.76 7.35 -21.38
CA ALA A 415 15.19 7.32 -21.09
C ALA A 415 15.68 8.66 -20.48
N GLN A 416 15.11 9.78 -20.92
CA GLN A 416 15.40 11.09 -20.34
C GLN A 416 14.93 11.21 -18.89
N GLN A 417 13.74 10.70 -18.56
CA GLN A 417 13.21 10.71 -17.20
C GLN A 417 14.03 9.83 -16.25
N ILE A 418 14.43 8.64 -16.69
CA ILE A 418 15.32 7.77 -15.91
C ILE A 418 16.66 8.47 -15.66
N ARG A 419 17.23 9.11 -16.69
CA ARG A 419 18.47 9.89 -16.52
C ARG A 419 18.28 11.05 -15.52
N ALA A 420 17.17 11.77 -15.60
CA ALA A 420 16.84 12.85 -14.67
C ALA A 420 16.72 12.35 -13.23
N LEU A 421 16.08 11.19 -13.02
CA LEU A 421 15.99 10.53 -11.71
C LEU A 421 17.38 10.25 -11.13
N HIS A 422 18.27 9.63 -11.92
CA HIS A 422 19.65 9.35 -11.51
C HIS A 422 20.47 10.63 -11.23
N GLN A 423 20.26 11.67 -12.02
CA GLN A 423 20.95 12.96 -11.87
C GLN A 423 20.51 13.69 -10.60
N LEU A 424 19.21 13.73 -10.30
CA LEU A 424 18.68 14.35 -9.08
C LEU A 424 19.25 13.69 -7.83
N VAL A 425 19.23 12.35 -7.78
CA VAL A 425 19.80 11.61 -6.65
C VAL A 425 21.31 11.84 -6.55
N ALA A 426 22.05 11.85 -7.68
CA ALA A 426 23.48 12.16 -7.70
C ALA A 426 23.80 13.54 -7.12
N GLN A 427 23.04 14.56 -7.56
CA GLN A 427 23.22 15.94 -7.10
C GLN A 427 22.93 16.06 -5.61
N ALA A 428 21.85 15.45 -5.12
CA ALA A 428 21.49 15.45 -3.72
C ALA A 428 22.57 14.80 -2.84
N LEU A 429 23.13 13.66 -3.27
CA LEU A 429 24.25 13.00 -2.60
C LEU A 429 25.52 13.85 -2.64
N SER A 430 25.81 14.50 -3.76
CA SER A 430 26.94 15.43 -3.87
C SER A 430 26.82 16.59 -2.89
N LEU A 431 25.63 17.19 -2.74
CA LEU A 431 25.39 18.27 -1.77
C LEU A 431 25.60 17.82 -0.33
N LEU A 432 25.27 16.57 0.00
CA LEU A 432 25.57 16.01 1.33
C LEU A 432 27.07 15.86 1.57
N SER A 433 27.84 15.52 0.53
CA SER A 433 29.30 15.37 0.63
C SER A 433 30.05 16.71 0.69
N THR A 434 29.60 17.74 -0.04
CA THR A 434 30.29 19.04 -0.12
C THR A 434 30.04 19.93 1.09
N MET A 435 28.91 19.76 1.77
CA MET A 435 28.53 20.54 2.96
C MET A 435 29.11 19.97 4.27
N SER A 436 30.01 18.97 4.21
CA SER A 436 30.74 18.43 5.37
C SER A 436 32.25 18.58 5.18
N PRO A 437 32.88 19.46 5.99
CA PRO A 437 33.85 18.95 6.96
C PRO A 437 33.64 19.62 8.33
N ALA A 438 32.86 18.99 9.20
CA ALA A 438 32.88 19.28 10.64
C ALA A 438 33.45 18.06 11.38
N ALA A 439 34.31 18.35 12.37
CA ALA A 439 35.33 17.51 13.00
C ALA A 439 34.92 16.06 13.38
N PRO A 440 35.89 15.12 13.45
CA PRO A 440 35.64 13.76 13.92
C PRO A 440 35.23 13.79 15.40
N LEU A 441 34.00 13.36 15.69
CA LEU A 441 33.58 13.03 17.04
C LEU A 441 34.32 11.77 17.50
N SER A 442 34.85 11.83 18.72
CA SER A 442 35.61 10.78 19.39
C SER A 442 34.85 9.46 19.49
N SER A 443 35.58 8.37 19.28
CA SER A 443 35.12 6.99 19.28
C SER A 443 34.81 6.46 20.69
N SER A 444 33.79 6.96 21.38
CA SER A 444 33.41 6.41 22.69
C SER A 444 31.92 6.36 23.06
N ASP A 445 30.98 6.33 22.11
CA ASP A 445 29.54 6.12 22.42
C ASP A 445 28.85 5.16 21.43
N ALA A 446 29.59 4.21 20.88
CA ALA A 446 29.07 3.22 19.94
C ALA A 446 28.47 1.99 20.64
N LYS A 447 27.74 2.14 21.74
CA LYS A 447 26.99 1.05 22.39
C LYS A 447 25.79 1.60 23.18
N GLN A 448 24.63 1.71 22.53
CA GLN A 448 23.29 1.38 23.07
C GLN A 448 22.22 1.57 21.96
N GLY A 449 21.43 0.53 21.70
CA GLY A 449 20.27 0.44 20.77
C GLY A 449 20.04 1.59 19.77
N CYS A 450 20.61 1.49 18.56
CA CYS A 450 20.50 2.54 17.55
C CYS A 450 19.42 2.17 16.52
N SER A 451 18.26 2.84 16.48
CA SER A 451 17.26 2.63 15.41
C SER A 451 17.84 2.97 14.01
N ASP A 452 17.51 2.15 13.00
CA ASP A 452 17.89 2.36 11.59
C ASP A 452 16.93 3.34 10.93
N ILE A 453 17.43 4.37 10.27
CA ILE A 453 16.59 5.39 9.64
C ILE A 453 16.85 5.37 8.13
N LEU A 454 15.81 5.02 7.37
CA LEU A 454 15.81 5.00 5.92
C LEU A 454 15.31 6.35 5.39
N TYR A 455 16.21 7.22 4.94
CA TYR A 455 15.83 8.50 4.33
C TYR A 455 15.51 8.31 2.84
N ILE A 456 14.22 8.37 2.48
CA ILE A 456 13.73 8.10 1.14
C ILE A 456 13.30 9.42 0.49
N PRO A 457 14.02 9.93 -0.54
CA PRO A 457 13.59 11.11 -1.26
C PRO A 457 12.33 10.81 -2.07
N VAL A 458 11.39 11.74 -2.02
CA VAL A 458 10.17 11.75 -2.83
C VAL A 458 10.40 12.68 -4.02
N ILE A 459 10.38 12.12 -5.23
CA ILE A 459 10.59 12.85 -6.47
C ILE A 459 9.32 12.79 -7.30
N THR A 460 8.74 13.95 -7.60
CA THR A 460 7.55 14.03 -8.46
C THR A 460 7.96 13.91 -9.93
N MET A 461 7.34 12.98 -10.66
CA MET A 461 7.64 12.73 -12.07
C MET A 461 6.38 12.68 -12.94
N ASN A 462 6.53 13.12 -14.18
CA ASN A 462 5.53 13.01 -15.24
C ASN A 462 6.14 12.29 -16.45
N LEU A 463 5.30 11.71 -17.31
CA LEU A 463 5.71 10.94 -18.49
C LEU A 463 5.64 11.71 -19.82
#